data_AF-A0A068XZB4-F1
#
_entry.id   AF-A0A068XZB4-F1
#
_cell.length_a   1.000
_cell.length_b   1.000
_cell.length_c   1.000
_cell.angle_alpha   90.00
_cell.angle_beta   90.00
_cell.angle_gamma   90.00
#
_symmetry.space_group_name_H-M   'P 1'
#
loop_
_entity.id
_entity.type
_entity.pdbx_description
1 polymer ?
#
loop_
_entity_poly.entity_id
_entity_poly.type
_entity_poly.pdbx_seq_one_letter_code
_entity_poly.pdbx_strand_id
1 'polypeptide(L)'
;MGWAFTTPIFSPCTLEKSFEHNRAVEKVDMDLELPWNELHSANRSRLGKLFVGFIAYYANFEFAQWAISIRNGRSLAANVAVQHLLFIEQAFKILVEEHYNEGNVAHTVCDEAVFGKIRRSFNRTDEVLRAQKSLKFLW
;
A
#
# COMPACT_ATOMS: atom_id res chain seq x y z
N MET A 1 -4.96 -18.15 -2.34
CA MET A 1 -4.12 -16.97 -2.06
C MET A 1 -4.94 -15.73 -2.38
N GLY A 2 -5.21 -14.82 -1.44
CA GLY A 2 -6.11 -13.68 -1.74
C GLY A 2 -6.39 -12.67 -0.63
N TRP A 3 -5.71 -12.71 0.52
CA TRP A 3 -6.21 -12.01 1.71
C TRP A 3 -6.03 -10.47 1.71
N ALA A 4 -5.08 -9.90 0.96
CA ALA A 4 -4.83 -8.46 1.00
C ALA A 4 -5.78 -7.62 0.12
N PHE A 5 -6.48 -8.24 -0.83
CA PHE A 5 -7.34 -7.52 -1.79
C PHE A 5 -8.78 -8.04 -1.88
N THR A 6 -9.13 -9.17 -1.24
CA THR A 6 -10.54 -9.62 -1.17
C THR A 6 -11.34 -8.94 -0.07
N THR A 7 -10.66 -8.30 0.89
CA THR A 7 -11.26 -7.43 1.90
C THR A 7 -10.34 -6.23 2.03
N PRO A 8 -10.70 -5.08 1.45
CA PRO A 8 -9.79 -3.95 1.43
C PRO A 8 -9.55 -3.48 2.86
N ILE A 9 -8.28 -3.38 3.27
CA ILE A 9 -7.88 -2.49 4.39
C ILE A 9 -8.04 -1.03 3.93
N PHE A 10 -7.85 -0.80 2.63
CA PHE A 10 -8.08 0.46 1.94
C PHE A 10 -9.28 0.26 1.01
N SER A 11 -10.47 0.79 1.35
CA SER A 11 -11.54 0.88 0.35
C SER A 11 -10.96 1.47 -0.93
N PRO A 12 -11.23 0.89 -2.11
CA PRO A 12 -10.94 1.58 -3.37
C PRO A 12 -11.52 2.97 -3.23
N CYS A 13 -10.69 4.01 -3.29
CA CYS A 13 -11.15 5.37 -3.15
C CYS A 13 -12.03 5.70 -4.36
N THR A 14 -13.34 5.42 -4.26
CA THR A 14 -14.38 5.95 -5.15
C THR A 14 -14.55 7.47 -4.96
N LEU A 15 -13.79 8.06 -4.04
CA LEU A 15 -13.68 9.49 -3.79
C LEU A 15 -12.96 10.29 -4.90
N GLU A 16 -12.62 9.67 -6.03
CA GLU A 16 -11.99 10.34 -7.17
C GLU A 16 -12.86 11.46 -7.77
N LYS A 17 -14.17 11.48 -7.53
CA LYS A 17 -15.05 12.49 -8.14
C LYS A 17 -15.06 13.84 -7.43
N SER A 18 -14.55 13.97 -6.20
CA SER A 18 -14.69 15.20 -5.40
C SER A 18 -13.38 15.88 -5.02
N PHE A 19 -12.24 15.18 -5.07
CA PHE A 19 -10.93 15.74 -4.74
C PHE A 19 -10.07 15.96 -5.98
N GLU A 20 -10.18 17.16 -6.56
CA GLU A 20 -9.26 17.64 -7.60
C GLU A 20 -8.04 18.28 -6.93
N HIS A 21 -6.86 17.67 -7.00
CA HIS A 21 -5.65 18.24 -6.36
C HIS A 21 -5.20 19.57 -6.98
N ASN A 22 -5.61 19.85 -8.22
CA ASN A 22 -5.34 21.11 -8.93
C ASN A 22 -6.34 22.21 -8.60
N ARG A 23 -7.32 21.93 -7.73
CA ARG A 23 -8.29 22.92 -7.28
C ARG A 23 -7.61 23.87 -6.31
N ALA A 24 -7.76 25.17 -6.55
CA ALA A 24 -7.30 26.20 -5.61
C ALA A 24 -7.88 25.91 -4.20
N VAL A 25 -7.07 26.10 -3.16
CA VAL A 25 -7.45 25.83 -1.75
C VAL A 25 -8.76 26.55 -1.38
N GLU A 26 -8.97 27.75 -1.92
CA GLU A 26 -10.17 28.58 -1.74
C GLU A 26 -11.45 27.96 -2.30
N LYS A 27 -11.33 26.99 -3.21
CA LYS A 27 -12.44 26.27 -3.84
C LYS A 27 -12.69 24.90 -3.20
N VAL A 28 -11.94 24.54 -2.15
CA VAL A 28 -12.21 23.31 -1.39
C VAL A 28 -13.50 23.53 -0.61
N ASP A 29 -14.46 22.65 -0.84
CA ASP A 29 -15.71 22.64 -0.11
C ASP A 29 -15.46 21.98 1.26
N MET A 30 -15.42 22.80 2.31
CA MET A 30 -15.20 22.34 3.69
C MET A 30 -16.45 21.69 4.29
N ASP A 31 -17.61 21.89 3.66
CA ASP A 31 -18.90 21.33 4.08
C ASP A 31 -19.26 20.07 3.27
N LEU A 32 -18.34 19.59 2.41
CA LEU A 32 -18.51 18.39 1.62
C LEU A 32 -18.75 17.18 2.54
N GLU A 33 -19.97 16.66 2.52
CA GLU A 33 -20.27 15.37 3.15
C GLU A 33 -19.62 14.24 2.34
N LEU A 34 -18.64 13.58 2.96
CA LEU A 34 -18.07 12.36 2.39
C LEU A 34 -19.14 11.26 2.39
N PRO A 35 -19.13 10.35 1.40
CA PRO A 35 -20.07 9.24 1.32
C PRO A 35 -19.72 8.16 2.36
N TRP A 36 -19.85 8.49 3.64
CA TRP A 36 -19.46 7.65 4.78
C TRP A 36 -20.10 6.26 4.73
N ASN A 37 -21.34 6.18 4.24
CA ASN A 37 -22.07 4.93 4.08
C ASN A 37 -21.43 4.01 3.03
N GLU A 38 -20.82 4.57 1.97
CA GLU A 38 -20.11 3.81 0.93
C GLU A 38 -18.70 3.44 1.37
N LEU A 39 -18.07 4.26 2.23
CA LEU A 39 -16.74 4.00 2.79
C LEU A 39 -16.76 2.94 3.91
N HIS A 40 -17.94 2.54 4.37
CA HIS A 40 -18.08 1.60 5.47
C HIS A 40 -17.68 0.18 5.06
N SER A 41 -16.50 -0.26 5.49
CA SER A 41 -16.01 -1.62 5.22
C SER A 41 -16.91 -2.69 5.86
N ALA A 42 -17.17 -3.76 5.11
CA ALA A 42 -17.80 -4.98 5.64
C ALA A 42 -16.83 -5.83 6.49
N ASN A 43 -15.53 -5.49 6.51
CA ASN A 43 -14.54 -6.23 7.28
C ASN A 43 -14.84 -6.12 8.79
N ARG A 44 -14.83 -7.26 9.49
CA ARG A 44 -15.03 -7.37 10.95
C ARG A 44 -13.82 -7.97 11.67
N SER A 45 -12.68 -8.06 10.98
CA SER A 45 -11.45 -8.60 11.54
C SER A 45 -10.94 -7.70 12.65
N ARG A 46 -10.49 -8.31 13.75
CA ARG A 46 -9.80 -7.59 14.83
C ARG A 46 -8.50 -6.98 14.29
N LEU A 47 -8.09 -5.85 14.87
CA LEU A 47 -6.83 -5.19 14.49
C LEU A 47 -5.62 -6.13 14.49
N GLY A 48 -5.49 -6.99 15.51
CA GLY A 48 -4.40 -7.97 15.55
C GLY A 48 -4.41 -8.97 14.38
N LYS A 49 -5.59 -9.36 13.89
CA LYS A 49 -5.72 -10.21 12.69
C LYS A 49 -5.30 -9.45 11.43
N LEU A 50 -5.71 -8.18 11.30
CA LEU A 50 -5.30 -7.32 10.18
C LEU A 50 -3.80 -7.10 10.17
N PHE A 51 -3.20 -6.85 11.33
CA PHE A 51 -1.75 -6.67 11.48
C PHE A 51 -0.97 -7.93 11.08
N VAL A 52 -1.38 -9.11 11.58
CA VAL A 52 -0.76 -10.38 11.17
C VAL A 52 -0.90 -10.60 9.67
N GLY A 53 -2.07 -10.33 9.09
CA GLY A 53 -2.31 -10.43 7.66
C GLY A 53 -1.42 -9.48 6.85
N PHE A 54 -1.27 -8.24 7.29
CA PHE A 54 -0.40 -7.24 6.67
C PHE A 54 1.08 -7.67 6.65
N ILE A 55 1.58 -8.13 7.80
CA ILE A 55 2.97 -8.61 7.91
C ILE A 55 3.20 -9.82 7.02
N ALA A 56 2.32 -10.83 7.12
CA ALA A 56 2.45 -12.05 6.33
C ALA A 56 2.36 -11.76 4.82
N TYR A 57 1.51 -10.82 4.42
CA TYR A 57 1.37 -10.42 3.02
C TYR A 57 2.68 -9.81 2.48
N TYR A 58 3.23 -8.80 3.14
CA TYR A 58 4.43 -8.13 2.66
C TYR A 58 5.73 -8.91 2.87
N ALA A 59 5.77 -9.86 3.81
CA ALA A 59 6.86 -10.83 3.91
C ALA A 59 6.96 -11.73 2.66
N ASN A 60 5.82 -11.98 2.00
CA ASN A 60 5.74 -12.85 0.80
C ASN A 60 5.49 -12.05 -0.49
N PHE A 61 5.47 -10.72 -0.45
CA PHE A 61 5.18 -9.90 -1.61
C PHE A 61 6.36 -9.85 -2.57
N GLU A 62 6.12 -10.15 -3.85
CA GLU A 62 7.15 -10.18 -4.89
C GLU A 62 7.34 -8.79 -5.51
N PHE A 63 8.05 -7.90 -4.80
CA PHE A 63 8.31 -6.50 -5.19
C PHE A 63 8.95 -6.32 -6.58
N ALA A 64 9.63 -7.34 -7.10
CA ALA A 64 10.21 -7.32 -8.45
C ALA A 64 9.17 -7.51 -9.56
N GLN A 65 8.05 -8.17 -9.25
CA GLN A 65 6.99 -8.49 -10.21
C GLN A 65 5.76 -7.61 -10.06
N TRP A 66 5.52 -7.07 -8.86
CA TRP A 66 4.29 -6.37 -8.54
C TRP A 66 4.56 -4.98 -7.96
N ALA A 67 3.79 -4.01 -8.44
CA ALA A 67 3.63 -2.69 -7.85
C ALA A 67 2.39 -2.65 -6.94
N ILE A 68 2.44 -1.79 -5.93
CA ILE A 68 1.30 -1.50 -5.05
C ILE A 68 0.56 -0.31 -5.67
N SER A 69 -0.66 -0.52 -6.16
CA SER A 69 -1.48 0.57 -6.72
C SER A 69 -2.61 0.92 -5.76
N ILE A 70 -2.48 2.07 -5.10
CA ILE A 70 -3.55 2.63 -4.26
C ILE A 70 -4.70 3.09 -5.15
N ARG A 71 -4.37 3.63 -6.34
CA ARG A 71 -5.34 4.03 -7.38
C ARG A 71 -6.33 2.93 -7.71
N ASN A 72 -5.80 1.75 -8.01
CA ASN A 72 -6.60 0.61 -8.43
C ASN A 72 -7.08 -0.27 -7.26
N GLY A 73 -6.65 0.03 -6.02
CA GLY A 73 -6.92 -0.79 -4.84
C GLY A 73 -6.39 -2.23 -4.95
N ARG A 74 -5.39 -2.46 -5.81
CA ARG A 74 -4.84 -3.81 -6.11
C ARG A 74 -3.37 -3.73 -6.50
N SER A 75 -2.69 -4.86 -6.53
CA SER A 75 -1.38 -4.95 -7.15
C SER A 75 -1.47 -4.92 -8.67
N LEU A 76 -0.51 -4.24 -9.30
CA LEU A 76 -0.33 -4.22 -10.76
C LEU A 76 0.99 -4.88 -11.12
N ALA A 77 1.07 -5.48 -12.30
CA ALA A 77 2.34 -6.01 -12.77
C ALA A 77 3.34 -4.85 -12.93
N ALA A 78 4.59 -5.07 -12.48
CA ALA A 78 5.61 -4.03 -12.42
C ALA A 78 5.85 -3.38 -13.79
N ASN A 79 5.83 -4.17 -14.87
CA ASN A 79 5.95 -3.68 -16.24
C ASN A 79 4.82 -2.72 -16.65
N VAL A 80 3.60 -2.93 -16.16
CA VAL A 80 2.45 -2.04 -16.41
C VAL A 80 2.60 -0.77 -15.57
N ALA A 81 2.96 -0.90 -14.29
CA ALA A 81 3.15 0.26 -13.42
C ALA A 81 4.30 1.16 -13.90
N VAL A 82 5.41 0.60 -14.37
CA VAL A 82 6.55 1.34 -14.93
C VAL A 82 6.15 2.20 -16.13
N GLN A 83 5.18 1.76 -16.96
CA GLN A 83 4.69 2.58 -18.08
C GLN A 83 3.93 3.83 -17.62
N HIS A 84 3.29 3.76 -16.45
CA HIS A 84 2.54 4.87 -15.86
C HIS A 84 3.46 5.82 -15.08
N LEU A 85 4.53 5.29 -14.51
CA LEU A 85 5.54 6.04 -13.75
C LEU A 85 6.55 6.65 -14.72
N LEU A 86 6.22 7.81 -15.28
CA LEU A 86 7.12 8.58 -16.14
C LEU A 86 8.45 8.84 -15.38
N PHE A 87 9.59 8.57 -16.03
CA PHE A 87 10.96 8.61 -15.48
C PHE A 87 11.38 7.42 -14.59
N ILE A 88 11.77 6.31 -15.21
CA ILE A 88 12.55 5.26 -14.53
C ILE A 88 13.91 5.10 -15.21
N GLU A 89 14.81 6.05 -14.98
CA GLU A 89 16.25 5.81 -15.16
C GLU A 89 16.85 5.07 -13.94
N GLN A 90 16.16 5.09 -12.80
CA GLN A 90 16.56 4.42 -11.56
C GLN A 90 15.87 3.07 -11.35
N ALA A 91 16.64 2.02 -11.09
CA ALA A 91 16.11 0.71 -10.72
C ALA A 91 15.52 0.72 -9.29
N PHE A 92 14.30 1.23 -9.12
CA PHE A 92 13.58 1.22 -7.85
C PHE A 92 13.36 -0.22 -7.36
N LYS A 93 13.47 -0.43 -6.05
CA LYS A 93 13.27 -1.75 -5.43
C LYS A 93 11.82 -1.98 -4.99
N ILE A 94 11.07 -0.91 -4.79
CA ILE A 94 9.65 -0.93 -4.41
C ILE A 94 8.93 0.07 -5.32
N LEU A 95 7.82 -0.37 -5.91
CA LEU A 95 6.94 0.47 -6.72
C LEU A 95 5.62 0.68 -5.97
N VAL A 96 5.32 1.93 -5.67
CA VAL A 96 4.04 2.35 -5.08
C VAL A 96 3.49 3.51 -5.90
N GLU A 97 2.34 3.27 -6.53
CA GLU A 97 1.56 4.26 -7.26
C GLU A 97 0.47 4.81 -6.34
N GLU A 98 0.34 6.14 -6.29
CA GLU A 98 -0.79 6.81 -5.65
C GLU A 98 -1.68 7.54 -6.66
N HIS A 99 -2.82 8.04 -6.17
CA HIS A 99 -3.83 8.69 -7.01
C HIS A 99 -3.37 10.02 -7.61
N TYR A 100 -2.57 10.80 -6.88
CA TYR A 100 -2.31 12.21 -7.21
C TYR A 100 -0.91 12.48 -7.76
N ASN A 101 0.04 11.59 -7.50
CA ASN A 101 1.40 11.72 -7.96
C ASN A 101 1.63 10.73 -9.11
N GLU A 102 2.13 11.23 -10.23
CA GLU A 102 2.51 10.41 -11.38
C GLU A 102 3.85 9.67 -11.16
N GLY A 103 4.53 9.94 -10.03
CA GLY A 103 5.78 9.30 -9.64
C GLY A 103 5.63 8.17 -8.62
N ASN A 104 6.72 7.39 -8.46
CA ASN A 104 6.80 6.34 -7.44
C ASN A 104 6.95 6.99 -6.05
N VAL A 105 5.98 6.83 -5.15
CA VAL A 105 6.10 7.42 -3.81
C VAL A 105 7.20 6.75 -2.97
N ALA A 106 7.60 5.53 -3.34
CA ALA A 106 8.74 4.82 -2.75
C ALA A 106 10.06 5.03 -3.50
N HIS A 107 10.19 6.12 -4.29
CA HIS A 107 11.39 6.39 -5.11
C HIS A 107 12.70 6.47 -4.30
N THR A 108 12.65 6.75 -3.00
CA THR A 108 13.82 6.78 -2.12
C THR A 108 14.39 5.38 -1.81
N VAL A 109 13.64 4.31 -2.08
CA VAL A 109 14.08 2.92 -1.90
C VAL A 109 14.72 2.41 -3.20
N CYS A 110 15.88 2.96 -3.53
CA CYS A 110 16.67 2.59 -4.70
C CYS A 110 17.88 1.69 -4.35
N ASP A 111 18.35 1.72 -3.11
CA ASP A 111 19.48 0.91 -2.63
C ASP A 111 19.04 -0.46 -2.08
N GLU A 112 19.78 -1.50 -2.46
CA GLU A 112 19.62 -2.86 -1.98
C GLU A 112 19.81 -2.96 -0.45
N ALA A 113 20.69 -2.15 0.15
CA ALA A 113 20.88 -2.19 1.59
C ALA A 113 19.62 -1.74 2.35
N VAL A 114 18.94 -0.70 1.86
CA VAL A 114 17.68 -0.19 2.43
C VAL A 114 16.55 -1.19 2.18
N PHE A 115 16.40 -1.65 0.93
CA PHE A 115 15.40 -2.65 0.58
C PHE A 115 15.56 -3.94 1.39
N GLY A 116 16.79 -4.43 1.55
CA GLY A 116 17.11 -5.60 2.34
C GLY A 116 16.75 -5.43 3.82
N LYS A 117 16.91 -4.23 4.40
CA LYS A 117 16.44 -3.95 5.78
C LYS A 117 14.92 -4.07 5.87
N ILE A 118 14.18 -3.46 4.93
CA ILE A 118 12.71 -3.52 4.89
C ILE A 118 12.24 -4.98 4.80
N ARG A 119 12.78 -5.78 3.86
CA ARG A 119 12.43 -7.21 3.73
C ARG A 119 12.74 -8.00 4.99
N ARG A 120 13.91 -7.79 5.59
CA ARG A 120 14.28 -8.47 6.85
C ARG A 120 13.29 -8.14 7.98
N SER A 121 12.87 -6.88 8.10
CA SER A 121 11.88 -6.48 9.11
C SER A 121 10.55 -7.20 8.93
N PHE A 122 10.02 -7.28 7.70
CA PHE A 122 8.78 -8.03 7.43
C PHE A 122 8.93 -9.53 7.72
N ASN A 123 9.98 -10.16 7.20
CA ASN A 123 10.22 -11.59 7.39
C ASN A 123 10.39 -11.94 8.87
N ARG A 124 11.21 -11.17 9.60
CA ARG A 124 11.44 -11.41 11.02
C ARG A 124 10.15 -11.25 11.84
N THR A 125 9.34 -10.25 11.49
CA THR A 125 8.06 -10.04 12.18
C THR A 125 7.09 -11.18 11.90
N ASP A 126 7.03 -11.69 10.66
CA ASP A 126 6.20 -12.85 10.30
C ASP A 126 6.62 -14.10 11.07
N GLU A 127 7.93 -14.36 11.18
CA GLU A 127 8.46 -15.48 11.97
C GLU A 127 8.02 -15.42 13.45
N VAL A 128 8.15 -14.26 14.10
CA VAL A 128 7.77 -14.06 15.50
C VAL A 128 6.26 -14.26 15.68
N LEU A 129 5.46 -13.69 14.78
CA LEU A 129 4.00 -13.79 14.83
C LEU A 129 3.51 -15.22 14.59
N ARG A 130 4.09 -15.95 13.62
CA ARG A 130 3.76 -17.36 13.37
C ARG A 130 4.13 -18.27 14.54
N ALA A 131 5.21 -17.95 15.24
CA ALA A 131 5.60 -18.63 16.47
C ALA A 131 4.69 -18.28 17.68
N GLN A 132 3.63 -17.48 17.48
CA GLN A 132 2.73 -16.96 18.52
C GLN A 132 3.46 -16.24 19.66
N LYS A 133 4.63 -15.68 19.35
CA LYS A 133 5.43 -14.91 20.30
C LYS A 133 4.93 -13.48 20.36
N SER A 134 5.08 -12.86 21.53
CA SER A 134 4.80 -11.44 21.70
C SER A 134 5.67 -10.59 20.76
N LEU A 135 5.15 -9.45 20.30
CA LEU A 135 5.92 -8.47 19.54
C LEU A 135 7.13 -7.92 20.30
N LYS A 136 7.19 -8.11 21.63
CA LYS A 136 8.35 -7.79 22.46
C LYS A 136 9.62 -8.54 22.05
N PHE A 137 9.51 -9.65 21.31
CA PHE A 137 10.64 -10.46 20.83
C PHE A 137 11.21 -10.00 19.46
N LEU A 138 10.79 -8.83 18.96
CA LEU A 138 11.32 -8.27 17.71
C LEU A 138 12.70 -7.61 17.86
N TRP A 139 13.12 -7.33 19.09
CA TRP A 139 14.35 -6.62 19.44
C TRP A 139 15.28 -7.51 20.24
#